data_AF-A0A031IF48-F1
#
_entry.id   AF-A0A031IF48-F1
#
_cell.length_a   1.000
_cell.length_b   1.000
_cell.length_c   1.000
_cell.angle_alpha   90.00
_cell.angle_beta   90.00
_cell.angle_gamma   90.00
#
_symmetry.space_group_name_H-M   'P 1'
#
loop_
_entity.id
_entity.type
_entity.pdbx_description
1 polymer ?
#
loop_
_entity_poly.entity_id
_entity_poly.type
_entity_poly.pdbx_seq_one_letter_code
_entity_poly.pdbx_strand_id
1 'polypeptide(L)'
;MENQSGSTFQQSCLSFIETLFPDEPFHFLEESKAMDAFGYPGRQLFFSSSARTLKFTVLEQAHKHYARVFVSEKTSENMFFRQLLEATYDDNQLYIDHIVQTE
;
A
#
# COMPACT_ATOMS: atom_id res chain seq x y z
N MET A 1 27.30 1.87 -0.33
CA MET A 1 26.37 1.50 -1.42
C MET A 1 25.24 0.72 -0.76
N GLU A 2 24.15 1.41 -0.42
CA GLU A 2 23.03 0.82 0.33
C GLU A 2 22.16 -0.04 -0.59
N ASN A 3 21.75 -1.20 -0.07
CA ASN A 3 21.03 -2.26 -0.77
C ASN A 3 19.66 -1.78 -1.30
N GLN A 4 19.61 -1.32 -2.55
CA GLN A 4 18.39 -1.01 -3.28
C GLN A 4 17.73 -2.27 -3.88
N SER A 5 17.56 -3.34 -3.10
CA SER A 5 16.74 -4.48 -3.50
C SER A 5 15.49 -4.52 -2.63
N GLY A 6 14.56 -3.59 -2.89
CA GLY A 6 13.22 -3.69 -2.32
C GLY A 6 12.58 -5.02 -2.73
N SER A 7 11.72 -5.58 -1.88
CA SER A 7 10.99 -6.81 -2.21
C SER A 7 10.15 -6.65 -3.49
N THR A 8 9.82 -7.75 -4.18
CA THR A 8 8.94 -7.72 -5.38
C THR A 8 7.63 -6.98 -5.10
N PHE A 9 7.08 -7.15 -3.89
CA PHE A 9 5.88 -6.45 -3.47
C PHE A 9 6.08 -4.92 -3.35
N GLN A 10 7.22 -4.47 -2.82
CA GLN A 10 7.54 -3.04 -2.74
C GLN A 10 7.62 -2.41 -4.14
N GLN A 11 8.25 -3.09 -5.10
CA GLN A 11 8.32 -2.62 -6.49
C GLN A 11 6.92 -2.55 -7.13
N SER A 12 6.10 -3.58 -6.89
CA SER A 12 4.71 -3.60 -7.36
C SER A 12 3.91 -2.42 -6.79
N CYS A 13 4.10 -2.09 -5.51
CA CYS A 13 3.48 -0.91 -4.90
C CYS A 13 3.96 0.39 -5.54
N LEU A 14 5.26 0.55 -5.80
CA LEU A 14 5.80 1.75 -6.45
C LEU A 14 5.20 1.95 -7.84
N SER A 15 5.20 0.93 -8.69
CA SER A 15 4.58 1.01 -10.03
C SER A 15 3.08 1.31 -9.97
N PHE A 16 2.39 0.77 -8.97
CA PHE A 16 0.97 1.04 -8.75
C PHE A 16 0.74 2.49 -8.31
N ILE A 17 1.58 3.03 -7.42
CA ILE A 17 1.55 4.44 -6.99
C ILE A 17 1.80 5.37 -8.18
N GLU A 18 2.79 5.07 -9.02
CA GLU A 18 3.09 5.85 -10.23
C GLU A 18 1.90 5.90 -11.19
N THR A 19 1.06 4.86 -11.20
CA THR A 19 -0.18 4.84 -11.98
C THR A 19 -1.28 5.70 -11.35
N LEU A 20 -1.40 5.69 -10.02
CA LEU A 20 -2.42 6.45 -9.29
C LEU A 20 -2.10 7.95 -9.20
N PHE A 21 -0.81 8.29 -9.11
CA PHE A 21 -0.31 9.63 -8.87
C PHE A 21 0.89 9.94 -9.81
N PRO A 22 0.65 10.03 -11.12
CA PRO A 22 1.73 10.14 -12.12
C PRO A 22 2.62 11.38 -11.95
N ASP A 23 2.08 12.45 -11.36
CA ASP A 23 2.79 13.73 -11.17
C ASP A 23 3.39 13.90 -9.76
N GLU A 24 3.27 12.87 -8.90
CA GLU A 24 3.67 12.96 -7.50
C GLU A 24 4.77 11.92 -7.21
N PRO A 25 6.02 12.35 -6.99
CA PRO A 25 7.11 11.40 -6.72
C PRO A 25 7.01 10.87 -5.30
N PHE A 26 6.95 9.55 -5.18
CA PHE A 26 6.96 8.83 -3.90
C PHE A 26 8.30 8.15 -3.63
N HIS A 27 8.69 8.10 -2.37
CA HIS A 27 9.82 7.30 -1.90
C HIS A 27 9.36 6.36 -0.79
N PHE A 28 9.97 5.17 -0.75
CA PHE A 28 9.76 4.20 0.30
C PHE A 28 10.31 4.72 1.64
N LEU A 29 9.52 4.59 2.70
CA LEU A 29 9.91 4.95 4.06
C LEU A 29 10.33 3.72 4.85
N GLU A 30 9.39 2.79 5.04
CA GLU A 30 9.59 1.63 5.89
C GLU A 30 8.62 0.49 5.57
N GLU A 31 9.00 -0.70 6.04
CA GLU A 31 8.14 -1.87 6.11
C GLU A 31 7.90 -2.21 7.58
N SER A 32 6.64 -2.45 7.94
CA SER A 32 6.24 -2.88 9.26
C SER A 32 5.41 -4.16 9.19
N LYS A 33 5.46 -4.97 10.25
CA LYS A 33 4.57 -6.12 10.41
C LYS A 33 3.25 -5.63 10.99
N ALA A 34 2.15 -6.09 10.40
CA ALA A 34 0.81 -5.86 10.91
C ALA A 34 0.18 -7.19 11.33
N MET A 35 -0.87 -7.10 12.14
CA MET A 35 -1.78 -8.21 12.38
C MET A 35 -3.17 -7.71 11.98
N ASP A 36 -3.93 -8.54 11.28
CA ASP A 36 -5.32 -8.22 11.02
C ASP A 36 -6.18 -8.36 12.29
N ALA A 37 -7.47 -8.01 12.18
CA ALA A 37 -8.42 -8.09 13.29
C ALA A 37 -8.64 -9.53 13.80
N PHE A 38 -8.23 -10.54 13.04
CA PHE A 38 -8.35 -11.96 13.38
C PHE A 38 -7.01 -12.57 13.83
N GLY A 39 -5.95 -11.77 13.92
CA GLY A 39 -4.62 -12.21 14.35
C GLY A 39 -3.82 -12.90 13.25
N TYR A 40 -4.16 -12.75 11.98
CA TYR A 40 -3.32 -13.21 10.88
C TYR A 40 -2.22 -12.19 10.58
N PRO A 41 -0.99 -12.66 10.27
CA PRO A 41 0.11 -11.79 9.92
C PRO A 41 -0.19 -11.04 8.62
N GLY A 42 0.00 -9.72 8.68
CA GLY A 42 -0.03 -8.84 7.53
C GLY A 42 1.28 -8.06 7.42
N ARG A 43 1.41 -7.33 6.32
CA ARG A 43 2.57 -6.47 6.07
C ARG A 43 2.09 -5.07 5.72
N GLN A 44 2.81 -4.06 6.20
CA GLN A 44 2.56 -2.67 5.89
C GLN A 44 3.77 -2.06 5.22
N LEU A 45 3.57 -1.39 4.09
CA LEU A 45 4.60 -0.59 3.43
C LEU A 45 4.16 0.87 3.43
N PHE A 46 5.10 1.75 3.75
CA PHE A 46 4.87 3.18 3.82
C PHE A 46 5.67 3.89 2.73
N PHE A 47 5.01 4.82 2.04
CA PHE A 47 5.60 5.64 0.99
C PHE A 47 5.23 7.09 1.25
N SER A 48 6.14 8.03 1.01
CA SER A 48 5.85 9.46 1.18
C SER A 48 6.19 10.24 -0.06
N SER A 49 5.39 11.27 -0.30
CA SER A 49 5.69 12.38 -1.20
C SER A 49 5.81 13.67 -0.37
N SER A 50 5.88 14.81 -1.05
CA SER A 50 5.77 16.12 -0.41
C SER A 50 4.35 16.44 0.10
N ALA A 51 3.31 15.78 -0.44
CA ALA A 51 1.91 16.09 -0.14
C ALA A 51 1.27 15.10 0.82
N ARG A 52 1.65 13.82 0.75
CA ARG A 52 0.99 12.77 1.55
C ARG A 52 1.91 11.60 1.88
N THR A 53 1.51 10.83 2.87
CA THR A 53 2.04 9.50 3.14
C THR A 53 0.99 8.46 2.77
N LEU A 54 1.38 7.50 1.94
CA LEU A 54 0.59 6.31 1.61
C LEU A 54 1.00 5.15 2.49
N LYS A 55 0.02 4.38 2.93
CA LYS A 55 0.18 3.12 3.66
C LYS A 55 -0.53 2.02 2.89
N PHE A 56 0.24 1.02 2.47
CA PHE A 56 -0.23 -0.20 1.85
C PHE A 56 -0.31 -1.27 2.93
N THR A 57 -1.49 -1.78 3.24
CA THR A 57 -1.67 -2.90 4.17
C THR A 57 -2.05 -4.15 3.40
N VAL A 58 -1.20 -5.16 3.42
CA VAL A 58 -1.40 -6.45 2.78
C VAL A 58 -1.87 -7.48 3.78
N LEU A 59 -2.98 -8.13 3.46
CA LEU A 59 -3.52 -9.25 4.21
C LEU A 59 -3.55 -10.49 3.31
N GLU A 60 -2.73 -11.49 3.67
CA GLU A 60 -2.78 -12.81 3.05
C GLU A 60 -4.11 -13.49 3.36
N GLN A 61 -4.68 -14.17 2.38
CA GLN A 61 -5.96 -14.86 2.52
C GLN A 61 -5.69 -16.36 2.68
N ALA A 62 -6.11 -16.97 3.80
CA ALA A 62 -5.84 -18.37 4.11
C ALA A 62 -6.37 -19.39 3.07
N HIS A 63 -7.29 -18.97 2.21
CA HIS A 63 -7.99 -19.85 1.25
C HIS A 63 -7.90 -19.40 -0.21
N LYS A 64 -7.11 -18.36 -0.52
CA LYS A 64 -7.06 -17.78 -1.87
C LYS A 64 -5.63 -17.62 -2.36
N HIS A 65 -5.47 -17.64 -3.68
CA HIS A 65 -4.18 -17.45 -4.35
C HIS A 65 -3.70 -15.99 -4.39
N TYR A 66 -4.50 -15.06 -3.89
CA TYR A 66 -4.22 -13.63 -3.93
C TYR A 66 -4.31 -13.00 -2.54
N ALA A 67 -3.65 -11.85 -2.37
CA ALA A 67 -3.70 -11.05 -1.16
C ALA A 67 -4.59 -9.81 -1.35
N ARG A 68 -5.24 -9.37 -0.27
CA ARG A 68 -5.96 -8.09 -0.25
C ARG A 68 -5.04 -6.97 0.19
N VAL A 69 -5.14 -5.84 -0.48
CA VAL A 69 -4.34 -4.65 -0.21
C VAL A 69 -5.25 -3.47 0.04
N PHE A 70 -5.11 -2.85 1.21
CA PHE A 70 -5.77 -1.60 1.55
C PHE A 70 -4.78 -0.46 1.38
N VAL A 71 -5.11 0.52 0.56
CA VAL A 71 -4.31 1.73 0.38
C VAL A 71 -4.97 2.84 1.17
N SER A 72 -4.22 3.40 2.11
CA SER A 72 -4.67 4.54 2.91
C SER A 72 -3.71 5.71 2.74
N GLU A 73 -4.23 6.92 2.86
CA GLU A 73 -3.44 8.14 2.81
C GLU A 73 -3.53 8.94 4.11
N LYS A 74 -2.47 9.69 4.39
CA LYS A 74 -2.40 10.70 5.43
C LYS A 74 -1.82 11.96 4.81
N THR A 75 -2.47 13.10 5.03
CA THR A 75 -2.06 14.41 4.49
C THR A 75 -1.75 15.38 5.63
N SER A 76 -1.31 16.60 5.31
CA SER A 76 -1.17 17.67 6.32
C SER A 76 -2.52 18.10 6.92
N GLU A 77 -3.60 17.94 6.17
CA GLU A 77 -4.96 18.29 6.58
C GLU A 77 -5.62 17.19 7.43
N ASN A 78 -5.15 15.94 7.32
CA ASN A 78 -5.67 14.82 8.10
C ASN A 78 -4.55 14.08 8.83
N MET A 79 -4.57 14.15 10.17
CA MET A 79 -3.55 13.52 11.01
C MET A 79 -3.64 11.99 11.05
N PHE A 80 -4.74 11.40 10.59
CA PHE A 80 -5.00 9.96 10.58
C PHE A 80 -5.04 9.40 9.17
N PHE A 81 -4.67 8.12 9.04
CA PHE A 81 -4.78 7.41 7.77
C PHE A 81 -6.25 7.19 7.41
N ARG A 82 -6.66 7.64 6.23
CA ARG A 82 -7.95 7.36 5.61
C ARG A 82 -7.80 6.38 4.46
N GLN A 83 -8.70 5.42 4.37
CA GLN A 83 -8.70 4.48 3.25
C GLN A 83 -9.07 5.21 1.95
N LEU A 84 -8.22 5.06 0.95
CA LEU A 84 -8.40 5.60 -0.40
C LEU A 84 -9.03 4.55 -1.31
N LEU A 85 -8.52 3.33 -1.27
CA LEU A 85 -8.98 2.23 -2.12
C LEU A 85 -8.62 0.86 -1.55
N GLU A 86 -9.26 -0.15 -2.13
CA GLU A 86 -8.96 -1.56 -1.98
C GLU A 86 -8.44 -2.11 -3.31
N ALA A 87 -7.45 -2.98 -3.22
CA ALA A 87 -6.83 -3.64 -4.34
C ALA A 87 -6.56 -5.11 -4.03
N THR A 88 -6.40 -5.91 -5.08
CA THR A 88 -5.92 -7.27 -5.01
C THR A 88 -4.48 -7.32 -5.49
N TYR A 89 -3.62 -8.01 -4.73
CA TYR A 89 -2.26 -8.34 -5.15
C TYR A 89 -2.22 -9.79 -5.61
N ASP A 90 -1.96 -9.98 -6.90
CA ASP A 90 -1.85 -11.28 -7.56
C ASP A 90 -0.80 -11.22 -8.67
N ASP A 91 -0.04 -12.31 -8.85
CA ASP A 91 1.04 -12.42 -9.84
C ASP A 91 1.97 -11.19 -9.93
N ASN A 92 2.40 -10.69 -8.76
CA ASN A 92 3.27 -9.50 -8.62
C ASN A 92 2.69 -8.20 -9.21
N GLN A 93 1.37 -8.09 -9.27
CA GLN A 93 0.67 -6.89 -9.73
C GLN A 93 -0.45 -6.51 -8.77
N LEU A 94 -0.77 -5.22 -8.72
CA LEU A 94 -1.91 -4.71 -7.97
C LEU A 94 -3.03 -4.30 -8.93
N TYR A 95 -4.24 -4.74 -8.61
CA TYR A 95 -5.46 -4.45 -9.36
C TYR A 95 -6.45 -3.73 -8.44
N ILE A 96 -7.02 -2.61 -8.87
CA ILE A 96 -8.01 -1.87 -8.08
C ILE A 96 -9.31 -2.68 -8.04
N ASP A 97 -9.78 -2.99 -6.83
CA ASP A 97 -11.08 -3.63 -6.61
C ASP A 97 -12.16 -2.56 -6.38
N HIS A 98 -11.85 -1.55 -5.57
CA HIS A 98 -12.82 -0.53 -5.15
C HIS A 98 -12.11 0.78 -4.75
N ILE A 99 -12.59 1.92 -5.24
CA ILE A 99 -12.14 3.24 -4.79
C ILE A 99 -13.13 3.74 -3.73
N VAL A 100 -12.64 4.09 -2.55
CA VAL A 100 -13.47 4.63 -1.47
C VAL A 100 -13.80 6.07 -1.80
N GLN A 101 -15.07 6.36 -2.10
CA GLN A 101 -15.53 7.73 -2.21
C GLN A 101 -15.52 8.37 -0.82
N THR A 102 -14.70 9.41 -0.66
CA THR A 102 -14.75 10.28 0.51
C THR A 102 -15.68 11.45 0.22
N GLU A 103 -16.73 11.61 1.03
CA GLU A 103 -17.59 12.81 1.05
C GLU A 103 -16.82 14.08 1.46
#